data_AF-A0A6M3Y073-F1
#
_entry.id   AF-A0A6M3Y073-F1
#
_cell.length_a   1.000
_cell.length_b   1.000
_cell.length_c   1.000
_cell.angle_alpha   90.00
_cell.angle_beta   90.00
_cell.angle_gamma   90.00
#
_symmetry.space_group_name_H-M   'P 1'
#
loop_
_entity.id
_entity.type
_entity.pdbx_description
1 polymer ?
#
loop_
_entity_poly.entity_id
_entity_poly.type
_entity_poly.pdbx_seq_one_letter_code
_entity_poly.pdbx_strand_id
1 'polypeptide(L)'
;MYSKEEQIRMDMVAEINSNPTGKEALIARYGEGNVFDTNELQKTFTVHSFAAPFCVVERKADGEKGVVKFQHQPRFYFDFTPTGG
;
A
#
# COMPACT_ATOMS: atom_id res chain seq x y z
N MET A 1 2.84 27.26 -4.31
CA MET A 1 3.18 26.74 -2.97
C MET A 1 2.23 25.58 -2.70
N TYR A 2 2.73 24.38 -2.47
CA TYR A 2 1.87 23.24 -2.11
C TYR A 2 1.25 23.46 -0.74
N SER A 3 0.07 22.88 -0.51
CA SER A 3 -0.48 22.85 0.84
C SER A 3 0.40 21.96 1.73
N LYS A 4 0.30 22.14 3.05
CA LYS A 4 1.10 21.33 3.99
C LYS A 4 0.79 19.84 3.85
N GLU A 5 -0.46 19.52 3.57
CA GLU A 5 -0.96 18.15 3.35
C GLU A 5 -0.36 17.53 2.09
N GLU A 6 -0.30 18.31 1.01
CA GLU A 6 0.30 17.84 -0.24
C GLU A 6 1.82 17.65 -0.10
N GLN A 7 2.50 18.50 0.67
CA GLN A 7 3.92 18.31 0.98
C GLN A 7 4.15 16.99 1.75
N ILE A 8 3.33 16.71 2.77
CA ILE A 8 3.39 15.45 3.51
C ILE A 8 3.20 14.24 2.57
N ARG A 9 2.21 14.31 1.67
CA ARG A 9 1.96 13.23 0.69
C ARG A 9 3.17 13.01 -0.22
N MET A 10 3.77 14.08 -0.71
CA MET A 10 4.98 14.02 -1.55
C MET A 10 6.17 13.41 -0.79
N ASP A 11 6.39 13.84 0.45
CA ASP A 11 7.49 13.35 1.28
C ASP A 11 7.32 11.84 1.58
N MET A 12 6.09 11.39 1.88
CA MET A 12 5.79 9.97 2.06
C MET A 12 6.03 9.14 0.79
N VAL A 13 5.63 9.65 -0.37
CA VAL A 13 5.88 9.00 -1.67
C VAL A 13 7.38 8.92 -1.94
N ALA A 14 8.12 9.99 -1.66
CA ALA A 14 9.57 10.01 -1.81
C ALA A 14 10.23 8.99 -0.88
N GLU A 15 9.86 8.98 0.41
CA GLU A 15 10.38 8.05 1.40
C GLU A 15 10.16 6.59 0.97
N ILE A 16 8.91 6.22 0.66
CA ILE A 16 8.53 4.85 0.26
C ILE A 16 9.28 4.38 -1.00
N ASN A 17 9.51 5.27 -1.97
CA ASN A 17 10.19 4.92 -3.22
C ASN A 17 11.72 5.05 -3.16
N SER A 18 12.26 5.85 -2.23
CA SER A 18 13.70 6.10 -2.09
C SER A 18 14.45 4.88 -1.54
N ASN A 19 13.75 4.00 -0.83
CA ASN A 19 14.30 2.78 -0.27
C ASN A 19 13.64 1.56 -0.94
N PRO A 20 14.09 1.14 -2.14
CA PRO A 20 13.60 -0.06 -2.81
C PRO A 20 13.97 -1.28 -1.97
N THR A 21 13.16 -1.51 -0.94
CA THR A 21 13.24 -2.67 -0.09
C THR A 21 12.62 -3.82 -0.88
N GLY A 22 13.39 -4.90 -1.04
CA GLY A 22 12.85 -6.12 -1.61
C GLY A 22 11.67 -6.61 -0.77
N LYS A 23 10.88 -7.53 -1.34
CA LYS A 23 9.72 -8.12 -0.66
C LYS A 23 10.06 -8.58 0.76
N GLU A 24 11.24 -9.18 0.96
CA GLU A 24 11.75 -9.65 2.25
C GLU A 24 11.86 -8.55 3.32
N ALA A 25 12.33 -7.35 2.96
CA ALA A 25 12.47 -6.26 3.91
C ALA A 25 11.10 -5.63 4.27
N LEU A 26 10.15 -5.62 3.33
CA LEU A 26 8.77 -5.28 3.63
C LEU A 26 8.14 -6.34 4.54
N ILE A 27 8.38 -7.63 4.28
CA ILE A 27 7.89 -8.75 5.11
C ILE A 27 8.44 -8.64 6.53
N ALA A 28 9.73 -8.33 6.68
CA ALA A 28 10.35 -8.13 7.99
C ALA A 28 9.71 -6.98 8.79
N ARG A 29 9.16 -5.96 8.10
CA ARG A 29 8.56 -4.78 8.74
C ARG A 29 7.05 -4.93 9.00
N TYR A 30 6.31 -5.52 8.09
CA TYR A 30 4.83 -5.56 8.11
C TYR A 30 4.24 -6.96 8.32
N GLY A 31 5.05 -8.01 8.19
CA GLY A 31 4.64 -9.41 8.25
C GLY A 31 4.30 -9.99 6.88
N GLU A 32 4.52 -11.30 6.73
CA GLU A 32 4.37 -12.02 5.45
C GLU A 32 2.94 -11.96 4.89
N GLY A 33 1.93 -12.01 5.77
CA GLY A 33 0.51 -11.89 5.39
C GLY A 33 0.04 -10.47 5.05
N ASN A 34 0.92 -9.47 5.14
CA ASN A 34 0.61 -8.05 4.90
C ASN A 34 1.46 -7.44 3.79
N VAL A 35 2.16 -8.26 2.99
CA VAL A 35 2.96 -7.79 1.85
C VAL A 35 2.58 -8.59 0.63
N PHE A 36 2.21 -7.88 -0.44
CA PHE A 36 1.67 -8.45 -1.65
C PHE A 36 2.42 -7.89 -2.86
N ASP A 37 2.79 -8.77 -3.78
CA ASP A 37 3.03 -8.36 -5.16
C ASP A 37 1.71 -8.07 -5.89
N THR A 38 1.79 -7.70 -7.16
CA THR A 38 0.59 -7.36 -7.95
C THR A 38 -0.36 -8.56 -8.12
N ASN A 39 0.18 -9.77 -8.29
CA ASN A 39 -0.62 -10.98 -8.48
C ASN A 39 -1.28 -11.42 -7.16
N GLU A 40 -0.53 -11.37 -6.05
CA GLU A 40 -1.04 -11.66 -4.72
C GLU A 40 -2.11 -10.65 -4.30
N LEU A 41 -1.89 -9.36 -4.56
CA LEU A 41 -2.88 -8.32 -4.27
C LEU A 41 -4.19 -8.61 -5.01
N GLN A 42 -4.14 -8.90 -6.31
CA GLN A 42 -5.34 -9.17 -7.11
C GLN A 42 -6.07 -10.45 -6.69
N LYS A 43 -5.39 -11.41 -6.06
CA LYS A 43 -6.02 -12.61 -5.50
C LYS A 43 -6.74 -12.31 -4.19
N THR A 44 -6.14 -11.50 -3.32
CA THR A 44 -6.67 -11.21 -1.98
C THR A 44 -7.68 -10.07 -1.99
N PHE A 45 -7.53 -9.10 -2.89
CA PHE A 45 -8.28 -7.85 -2.89
C PHE A 45 -8.87 -7.50 -4.27
N THR A 46 -9.97 -6.76 -4.23
CA THR A 46 -10.47 -5.98 -5.37
C THR A 46 -9.96 -4.55 -5.24
N VAL A 47 -9.26 -4.05 -6.26
CA VAL A 47 -8.70 -2.69 -6.27
C VAL A 47 -9.74 -1.71 -6.81
N HIS A 48 -10.00 -0.64 -6.05
CA HIS A 48 -11.00 0.37 -6.39
C HIS A 48 -10.39 1.66 -6.95
N SER A 49 -9.36 2.21 -6.30
CA SER A 49 -8.71 3.45 -6.74
C SER A 49 -7.30 3.61 -6.20
N PHE A 50 -6.51 4.48 -6.83
CA PHE A 50 -5.14 4.79 -6.43
C PHE A 50 -5.01 6.27 -6.05
N ALA A 51 -4.39 6.54 -4.91
CA ALA A 51 -4.05 7.87 -4.41
C ALA A 51 -2.70 7.80 -3.68
N ALA A 52 -1.60 7.92 -4.42
CA ALA A 52 -0.25 7.67 -3.91
C ALA A 52 0.04 8.43 -2.59
N PRO A 53 0.52 7.74 -1.54
CA PRO A 53 1.07 6.37 -1.55
C PRO A 53 0.05 5.25 -1.27
N PHE A 54 -1.24 5.52 -1.31
CA PHE A 54 -2.30 4.59 -0.92
C PHE A 54 -3.09 4.03 -2.11
N CYS A 55 -3.59 2.82 -1.95
CA CYS A 55 -4.50 2.15 -2.87
C CYS A 55 -5.72 1.68 -2.09
N VAL A 56 -6.91 2.08 -2.53
CA VAL A 56 -8.18 1.67 -1.91
C VAL A 56 -8.53 0.29 -2.42
N VAL A 57 -8.76 -0.63 -1.49
CA VAL A 57 -9.00 -2.04 -1.76
C VAL A 57 -10.15 -2.59 -0.93
N GLU A 58 -10.70 -3.71 -1.38
CA GLU A 58 -11.70 -4.48 -0.66
C GLU A 58 -11.25 -5.94 -0.58
N ARG A 59 -11.17 -6.48 0.63
CA ARG A 59 -10.74 -7.86 0.86
C ARG A 59 -11.82 -8.82 0.38
N LYS A 60 -11.46 -9.73 -0.53
CA LYS A 60 -12.42 -10.63 -1.16
C LYS A 60 -13.00 -11.67 -0.21
N ALA A 61 -12.27 -12.01 0.86
CA ALA A 61 -12.68 -13.05 1.81
C ALA A 61 -13.94 -12.68 2.60
N ASP A 62 -14.10 -11.40 2.94
CA ASP A 62 -15.17 -10.90 3.83
C ASP A 62 -15.78 -9.56 3.41
N GLY A 63 -15.32 -8.98 2.30
CA GLY A 63 -15.81 -7.70 1.79
C GLY A 63 -15.32 -6.49 2.56
N GLU A 64 -14.32 -6.63 3.44
CA GLU A 64 -13.82 -5.51 4.25
C GLU A 64 -13.07 -4.49 3.38
N LYS A 65 -13.53 -3.23 3.41
CA LYS A 65 -12.88 -2.12 2.70
C LYS A 65 -11.75 -1.53 3.51
N GLY A 66 -10.66 -1.21 2.85
CA GLY A 66 -9.51 -0.59 3.45
C GLY A 66 -8.58 0.07 2.46
N VAL A 67 -7.41 0.42 2.95
CA VAL A 67 -6.31 0.95 2.13
C VAL A 67 -5.07 0.12 2.34
N VAL A 68 -4.26 -0.02 1.30
CA VAL A 68 -2.89 -0.50 1.38
C VAL A 68 -1.95 0.62 0.97
N LYS A 69 -0.75 0.65 1.53
CA LYS A 69 0.35 1.44 0.98
C LYS A 69 0.93 0.72 -0.23
N PHE A 70 1.57 1.46 -1.12
CA PHE A 70 2.30 0.85 -2.22
C PHE A 70 3.59 1.62 -2.54
N GLN A 71 4.62 0.88 -2.94
CA GLN A 71 5.83 1.43 -3.56
C GLN A 71 5.77 1.22 -5.07
N HIS A 72 6.28 2.15 -5.86
CA HIS A 72 6.21 2.09 -7.32
C HIS A 72 7.26 1.14 -7.94
N GLN A 73 8.45 1.02 -7.35
CA GLN A 73 9.56 0.26 -7.92
C GLN A 73 10.46 -0.36 -6.84
N PRO A 74 10.62 -1.71 -6.79
CA PRO A 74 9.75 -2.72 -7.41
C PRO A 74 8.32 -2.65 -6.84
N ARG A 75 7.27 -2.90 -7.64
CA ARG A 75 5.87 -2.73 -7.22
C ARG A 75 5.46 -3.72 -6.14
N PHE A 76 5.24 -3.23 -4.92
CA PHE A 76 4.65 -3.98 -3.80
C PHE A 76 3.56 -3.18 -3.10
N TYR A 77 2.64 -3.90 -2.48
CA TYR A 77 1.53 -3.39 -1.70
C TYR A 77 1.62 -3.95 -0.30
N PHE A 78 1.35 -3.15 0.73
CA PHE A 78 1.53 -3.60 2.10
C PHE A 78 0.70 -2.77 3.09
N ASP A 79 0.69 -3.21 4.35
CA ASP A 79 0.12 -2.47 5.48
C ASP A 79 -1.39 -2.21 5.29
N PHE A 80 -2.17 -3.27 5.06
CA PHE A 80 -3.62 -3.18 4.94
C PHE A 80 -4.24 -2.61 6.21
N THR A 81 -4.95 -1.50 6.05
CA THR A 81 -5.67 -0.83 7.14
C THR A 81 -7.16 -0.78 6.79
N PRO A 82 -8.03 -1.44 7.57
CA PRO A 82 -9.48 -1.32 7.41
C PRO A 82 -9.95 0.13 7.53
N THR A 83 -10.93 0.50 6.71
CA THR A 83 -11.61 1.81 6.78
C THR A 83 -12.95 1.75 7.53
N GLY A 84 -13.43 0.55 7.83
CA GLY A 84 -14.55 0.31 8.75
C GLY A 84 -14.01 0.06 10.16
N GLY A 85 -14.56 0.74 11.16
CA GLY A 85 -14.26 0.54 12.57
C GLY A 85 -15.04 -0.60 13.20
#